data_AF-A0A6J4I3K1-F1
#
_entry.id   AF-A0A6J4I3K1-F1
#
_cell.length_a   1.000
_cell.length_b   1.000
_cell.length_c   1.000
_cell.angle_alpha   90.00
_cell.angle_beta   90.00
_cell.angle_gamma   90.00
#
_symmetry.space_group_name_H-M   'P 1'
#
loop_
_entity.id
_entity.type
_entity.pdbx_description
1 polymer ?
#
loop_
_entity_poly.entity_id
_entity_poly.type
_entity_poly.pdbx_seq_one_letter_code
_entity_poly.pdbx_strand_id
1 'polypeptide(L)'
;MRAVLPLLLLLGCSQPPEAAAPSLDSPDFATRAQAIGRMVRAGQACNLMLSVTTLDRAARIEAAALEQRERDGGTAARDDYLRSLAPPEFGPRGADHSRWCTGQRAEVERMNALLSSPAGAALLQQAEVARAVRR
;
A
#
# COMPACT_ATOMS: atom_id res chain seq x y z
N MET A 1 -57.66 11.72 10.87
CA MET A 1 -56.93 11.06 9.76
C MET A 1 -55.45 11.29 10.03
N ARG A 2 -54.77 10.35 10.71
CA ARG A 2 -53.97 9.26 10.12
C ARG A 2 -52.87 9.76 9.14
N ALA A 3 -51.68 9.91 9.74
CA ALA A 3 -50.35 9.52 9.24
C ALA A 3 -49.88 10.01 7.87
N VAL A 4 -48.88 10.93 7.85
CA VAL A 4 -47.77 10.92 6.86
C VAL A 4 -46.50 11.58 7.45
N LEU A 5 -45.85 10.93 8.40
CA LEU A 5 -44.39 11.04 8.64
C LEU A 5 -43.99 9.60 8.93
N PRO A 6 -43.29 8.87 8.05
CA PRO A 6 -41.86 9.09 7.83
C PRO A 6 -41.32 8.52 6.48
N LEU A 7 -41.15 9.32 5.43
CA LEU A 7 -40.54 8.84 4.18
C LEU A 7 -39.20 9.53 3.82
N LEU A 8 -38.57 10.21 4.79
CA LEU A 8 -37.29 10.90 4.62
C LEU A 8 -36.10 10.19 5.30
N LEU A 9 -36.30 8.96 5.80
CA LEU A 9 -35.24 8.14 6.43
C LEU A 9 -34.58 7.14 5.47
N LEU A 10 -34.84 7.24 4.16
CA LEU A 10 -34.05 6.56 3.13
C LEU A 10 -32.77 7.36 2.83
N LEU A 11 -32.05 7.71 3.90
CA LEU A 11 -30.63 8.07 3.85
C LEU A 11 -29.91 6.84 3.32
N GLY A 12 -29.70 6.83 2.00
CA GLY A 12 -28.86 5.85 1.35
C GLY A 12 -27.50 5.86 2.04
N CYS A 13 -27.20 4.79 2.75
CA CYS A 13 -25.83 4.39 3.03
C CYS A 13 -25.20 3.99 1.69
N SER A 14 -24.91 4.97 0.82
CA SER A 14 -23.99 4.74 -0.29
C SER A 14 -22.66 4.44 0.36
N GLN A 15 -22.27 3.15 0.32
CA GLN A 15 -20.94 2.72 0.70
C GLN A 15 -19.96 3.70 0.05
N PRO A 16 -19.11 4.40 0.83
CA PRO A 16 -18.13 5.30 0.24
C PRO A 16 -17.35 4.50 -0.81
N PRO A 17 -17.06 5.09 -1.99
CA PRO A 17 -16.34 4.39 -3.03
C PRO A 17 -15.05 3.85 -2.42
N GLU A 18 -14.90 2.52 -2.44
CA GLU A 18 -13.71 1.87 -1.93
C GLU A 18 -12.52 2.48 -2.67
N ALA A 19 -11.66 3.19 -1.92
CA ALA A 19 -10.52 3.86 -2.51
C ALA A 19 -9.70 2.83 -3.28
N ALA A 20 -9.48 3.09 -4.57
CA ALA A 20 -8.73 2.18 -5.43
C ALA A 20 -7.38 1.84 -4.79
N ALA A 21 -6.99 0.57 -4.85
CA ALA A 21 -5.70 0.15 -4.31
C ALA A 21 -4.55 0.93 -4.99
N PRO A 22 -3.52 1.34 -4.23
CA PRO A 22 -2.37 2.04 -4.78
C PRO A 22 -1.66 1.14 -5.79
N SER A 23 -1.28 1.72 -6.93
CA SER A 23 -0.68 1.01 -8.07
C SER A 23 0.82 1.27 -8.19
N LEU A 24 1.58 0.25 -8.62
CA LEU A 24 2.99 0.39 -9.01
C LEU A 24 3.19 1.35 -10.19
N ASP A 25 2.17 1.51 -11.03
CA ASP A 25 2.24 2.35 -12.23
C ASP A 25 1.93 3.83 -11.92
N SER A 26 1.49 4.14 -10.69
CA SER A 26 1.15 5.51 -10.29
C SER A 26 2.32 6.48 -10.54
N PRO A 27 2.12 7.64 -11.20
CA PRO A 27 3.18 8.63 -11.37
C PRO A 27 3.55 9.33 -10.04
N ASP A 28 2.65 9.29 -9.06
CA ASP A 28 2.91 9.83 -7.72
C ASP A 28 3.78 8.88 -6.90
N PHE A 29 4.90 9.40 -6.40
CA PHE A 29 5.87 8.64 -5.60
C PHE A 29 5.24 8.08 -4.32
N ALA A 30 4.41 8.86 -3.62
CA ALA A 30 3.85 8.43 -2.34
C ALA A 30 2.89 7.24 -2.51
N THR A 31 2.05 7.28 -3.53
CA THR A 31 1.16 6.17 -3.92
C THR A 31 1.97 4.95 -4.37
N ARG A 32 3.04 5.15 -5.15
CA ARG A 32 3.89 4.06 -5.62
C ARG A 32 4.66 3.39 -4.47
N ALA A 33 5.22 4.18 -3.55
CA ALA A 33 5.87 3.68 -2.35
C ALA A 33 4.90 2.89 -1.46
N GLN A 34 3.65 3.34 -1.35
CA GLN A 34 2.60 2.61 -0.65
C GLN A 34 2.32 1.26 -1.32
N ALA A 35 2.20 1.22 -2.65
CA ALA A 35 2.00 -0.03 -3.40
C ALA A 35 3.15 -1.03 -3.16
N ILE A 36 4.40 -0.55 -3.25
CA ILE A 36 5.60 -1.36 -2.99
C ILE A 36 5.56 -1.95 -1.59
N GLY A 37 5.31 -1.12 -0.57
CA GLY A 37 5.24 -1.61 0.80
C GLY A 37 4.15 -2.68 0.98
N ARG A 38 2.95 -2.45 0.44
CA ARG A 38 1.85 -3.43 0.51
C ARG A 38 2.25 -4.77 -0.11
N MET A 39 2.95 -4.75 -1.24
CA MET A 39 3.41 -5.94 -1.94
C MET A 39 4.55 -6.67 -1.22
N VAL A 40 5.44 -5.96 -0.52
CA VAL A 40 6.44 -6.60 0.37
C VAL A 40 5.74 -7.41 1.47
N ARG A 41 4.79 -6.78 2.17
CA ARG A 41 4.01 -7.46 3.22
C ARG A 41 3.14 -8.59 2.68
N ALA A 42 2.57 -8.43 1.48
CA ALA A 42 1.88 -9.52 0.79
C ALA A 42 2.81 -10.68 0.46
N GLY A 43 4.01 -10.40 -0.05
CA GLY A 43 5.03 -11.41 -0.30
C GLY A 43 5.39 -12.20 0.96
N GLN A 44 5.60 -11.50 2.08
CA GLN A 44 5.87 -12.12 3.38
C GLN A 44 4.68 -12.98 3.87
N ALA A 45 3.47 -12.42 3.86
CA ALA A 45 2.26 -13.12 4.33
C ALA A 45 1.89 -14.34 3.46
N CYS A 46 2.27 -14.34 2.18
CA CYS A 46 2.00 -15.41 1.23
C CYS A 46 3.19 -16.33 0.96
N ASN A 47 4.30 -16.16 1.69
CA ASN A 47 5.54 -16.90 1.50
C ASN A 47 6.05 -16.88 0.04
N LEU A 48 5.93 -15.73 -0.63
CA LEU A 48 6.46 -15.50 -1.97
C LEU A 48 7.90 -14.99 -1.87
N MET A 49 8.78 -15.57 -2.67
CA MET A 49 10.20 -15.21 -2.66
C MET A 49 10.43 -13.84 -3.31
N LEU A 50 11.08 -12.94 -2.57
CA LEU A 50 11.57 -11.66 -3.07
C LEU A 50 13.10 -11.70 -3.11
N SER A 51 13.72 -11.06 -4.10
CA SER A 51 15.17 -10.96 -4.16
C SER A 51 15.69 -10.07 -3.03
N VAL A 52 16.92 -10.30 -2.58
CA VAL A 52 17.58 -9.45 -1.57
C VAL A 52 17.64 -8.00 -2.05
N THR A 53 17.95 -7.79 -3.34
CA THR A 53 17.96 -6.47 -3.98
C THR A 53 16.60 -5.77 -3.91
N THR A 54 15.51 -6.50 -4.16
CA THR A 54 14.15 -5.98 -4.03
C THR A 54 13.84 -5.56 -2.61
N LEU A 55 14.17 -6.41 -1.63
CA LEU A 55 13.92 -6.12 -0.21
C LEU A 55 14.71 -4.88 0.26
N ASP A 56 15.99 -4.78 -0.08
CA ASP A 56 16.83 -3.62 0.23
C ASP A 56 16.24 -2.33 -0.35
N ARG A 57 15.95 -2.32 -1.65
CA ARG A 57 15.40 -1.13 -2.33
C ARG A 57 14.03 -0.76 -1.79
N ALA A 58 13.16 -1.73 -1.57
CA ALA A 58 11.84 -1.49 -1.01
C ALA A 58 11.93 -0.89 0.41
N ALA A 59 12.83 -1.40 1.26
CA ALA A 59 13.03 -0.85 2.61
C ALA A 59 13.49 0.61 2.57
N ARG A 60 14.41 0.95 1.66
CA ARG A 60 14.91 2.33 1.51
C ARG A 60 13.86 3.29 0.93
N ILE A 61 13.05 2.82 -0.02
CA ILE A 61 11.90 3.56 -0.54
C ILE A 61 10.84 3.78 0.55
N GLU A 62 10.51 2.74 1.33
CA GLU A 62 9.56 2.85 2.44
C GLU A 62 10.06 3.80 3.52
N ALA A 63 11.36 3.77 3.86
CA ALA A 63 11.96 4.72 4.80
C ALA A 63 11.80 6.18 4.32
N ALA A 64 12.02 6.45 3.03
CA ALA A 64 11.79 7.78 2.47
C ALA A 64 10.31 8.21 2.56
N ALA A 65 9.38 7.29 2.30
CA ALA A 65 7.95 7.55 2.42
C ALA A 65 7.53 7.81 3.87
N LEU A 66 8.05 7.03 4.83
CA LEU A 66 7.80 7.24 6.27
C LEU A 66 8.27 8.62 6.73
N GLU A 67 9.49 9.01 6.37
CA GLU A 67 10.02 10.34 6.68
C GLU A 67 9.19 11.45 6.04
N GLN A 68 8.70 11.24 4.81
CA GLN A 68 7.80 12.20 4.15
C GLN A 68 6.48 12.33 4.90
N ARG A 69 5.85 11.22 5.28
CA ARG A 69 4.59 11.22 6.04
C ARG A 69 4.75 11.88 7.41
N GLU A 70 5.84 11.58 8.10
CA GLU A 70 6.14 12.21 9.39
C GLU A 70 6.38 13.71 9.26
N ARG A 71 6.99 14.17 8.18
CA ARG A 71 7.13 15.62 7.89
C ARG A 71 5.79 16.29 7.58
N ASP A 72 4.91 15.62 6.85
CA ASP A 72 3.66 16.22 6.39
C ASP A 72 2.57 16.26 7.46
N GLY A 73 2.56 15.31 8.40
CA GLY A 73 1.50 15.19 9.39
C GLY A 73 1.95 14.61 10.74
N GLY A 74 3.25 14.64 11.04
CA GLY A 74 3.81 14.13 12.28
C GLY A 74 3.72 12.61 12.40
N THR A 75 3.97 12.13 13.62
CA THR A 75 3.93 10.71 13.97
C THR A 75 2.59 10.04 13.61
N ALA A 76 1.47 10.74 13.75
CA ALA A 76 0.15 10.20 13.40
C ALA A 76 0.07 9.82 11.90
N ALA A 77 0.49 10.71 10.99
CA ALA A 77 0.47 10.42 9.56
C ALA A 77 1.42 9.28 9.16
N ARG A 78 2.56 9.15 9.86
CA ARG A 78 3.47 8.01 9.70
C ARG A 78 2.81 6.70 10.12
N ASP A 79 2.17 6.69 11.27
CA ASP A 79 1.55 5.48 11.82
C ASP A 79 0.30 5.09 11.00
N ASP A 80 -0.47 6.06 10.50
CA ASP A 80 -1.56 5.85 9.54
C ASP A 80 -1.06 5.19 8.25
N TYR A 81 0.08 5.68 7.73
CA TYR A 81 0.73 5.07 6.59
C TYR A 81 1.11 3.61 6.89
N LEU A 82 1.79 3.33 8.01
CA LEU A 82 2.13 1.95 8.41
C LEU A 82 0.91 1.03 8.57
N ARG A 83 -0.23 1.55 9.06
CA ARG A 83 -1.48 0.80 9.14
C ARG A 83 -2.08 0.52 7.76
N SER A 84 -2.04 1.49 6.84
CA SER A 84 -2.55 1.34 5.46
C SER A 84 -1.83 0.27 4.63
N LEU A 85 -0.66 -0.13 5.13
CA LEU A 85 0.27 -1.02 4.52
C LEU A 85 0.08 -2.48 4.96
N ALA A 86 -0.63 -2.71 6.06
CA ALA A 86 -0.85 -4.03 6.64
C ALA A 86 -1.64 -4.95 5.68
N PRO A 87 -1.32 -6.25 5.64
CA PRO A 87 -2.17 -7.21 4.97
C PRO A 87 -3.54 -7.31 5.68
N PRO A 88 -4.59 -7.79 5.00
CA PRO A 88 -5.87 -8.06 5.63
C PRO A 88 -5.73 -9.02 6.81
N GLU A 89 -6.58 -8.86 7.82
CA GLU A 89 -6.73 -9.88 8.85
C GLU A 89 -7.51 -11.06 8.28
N PHE A 90 -6.95 -12.26 8.39
CA PHE A 90 -7.61 -13.48 7.95
C PHE A 90 -8.30 -14.16 9.13
N GLY A 91 -9.56 -14.53 8.94
CA GLY A 91 -10.29 -15.33 9.91
C GLY A 91 -9.65 -16.73 10.11
N PRO A 92 -10.07 -17.47 11.14
CA PRO A 92 -9.44 -18.73 11.56
C PRO A 92 -9.50 -19.86 10.52
N ARG A 93 -10.29 -19.70 9.46
CA ARG A 93 -10.55 -20.76 8.47
C ARG A 93 -9.60 -20.77 7.26
N GLY A 94 -8.68 -19.80 7.13
CA GLY A 94 -7.58 -19.82 6.15
C GLY A 94 -7.93 -19.79 4.65
N ALA A 95 -9.17 -20.09 4.26
CA ALA A 95 -9.61 -20.09 2.86
C ALA A 95 -9.51 -18.69 2.21
N ASP A 96 -9.78 -17.64 2.98
CA ASP A 96 -9.66 -16.25 2.53
C ASP A 96 -8.19 -15.86 2.31
N HIS A 97 -7.28 -16.40 3.14
CA HIS A 97 -5.83 -16.19 3.00
C HIS A 97 -5.29 -16.79 1.71
N SER A 98 -5.62 -18.06 1.44
CA SER A 98 -5.16 -18.73 0.22
C SER A 98 -5.65 -18.03 -1.05
N ARG A 99 -6.94 -17.66 -1.09
CA ARG A 99 -7.52 -16.91 -2.22
C ARG A 99 -6.85 -15.56 -2.41
N TRP A 100 -6.64 -14.83 -1.31
CA TRP A 100 -5.96 -13.55 -1.34
C TRP A 100 -4.54 -13.69 -1.89
N CYS A 101 -3.78 -14.68 -1.41
CA CYS A 101 -2.42 -14.94 -1.88
C CYS A 101 -2.33 -15.31 -3.36
N THR A 102 -3.30 -16.08 -3.88
CA THR A 102 -3.40 -16.30 -5.33
C THR A 102 -3.57 -14.98 -6.09
N GLY A 103 -4.39 -14.06 -5.57
CA GLY A 103 -4.58 -12.72 -6.17
C GLY A 103 -3.36 -11.81 -6.07
N GLN A 104 -2.50 -11.97 -5.06
CA GLN A 104 -1.31 -11.12 -4.89
C GLN A 104 -0.11 -11.54 -5.75
N ARG A 105 -0.03 -12.81 -6.16
CA ARG A 105 1.20 -13.39 -6.74
C ARG A 105 1.76 -12.58 -7.91
N ALA A 106 0.95 -12.29 -8.91
CA ALA A 106 1.40 -11.58 -10.11
C ALA A 106 1.93 -10.18 -9.78
N GLU A 107 1.27 -9.45 -8.89
CA GLU A 107 1.70 -8.11 -8.49
C GLU A 107 3.02 -8.13 -7.72
N VAL A 108 3.18 -9.09 -6.80
CA VAL A 108 4.43 -9.27 -6.05
C VAL A 108 5.58 -9.65 -6.98
N GLU A 109 5.35 -10.52 -7.95
CA GLU A 109 6.34 -10.88 -8.98
C GLU A 109 6.72 -9.69 -9.86
N ARG A 110 5.74 -8.88 -10.30
CA ARG A 110 5.97 -7.64 -11.05
C ARG A 110 6.78 -6.63 -10.25
N MET A 111 6.44 -6.43 -8.97
CA MET A 111 7.23 -5.58 -8.07
C MET A 111 8.66 -6.08 -7.95
N ASN A 112 8.85 -7.40 -7.77
CA ASN A 112 10.18 -7.99 -7.64
C ASN A 112 11.04 -7.77 -8.89
N ALA A 113 10.45 -7.97 -10.08
CA ALA A 113 11.11 -7.70 -11.35
C ALA A 113 11.44 -6.21 -11.52
N LEU A 114 10.48 -5.32 -11.24
CA LEU A 114 10.67 -3.87 -11.31
C LEU A 114 11.80 -3.42 -10.39
N LEU A 115 11.74 -3.78 -9.10
CA LEU A 115 12.72 -3.34 -8.11
C LEU A 115 14.09 -3.98 -8.30
N SER A 116 14.19 -5.13 -8.98
CA SER A 116 15.49 -5.70 -9.35
C SER A 116 16.09 -5.09 -10.64
N SER A 117 15.33 -4.28 -11.38
CA SER A 117 15.75 -3.69 -12.66
C SER A 117 16.45 -2.32 -12.50
N PRO A 118 16.96 -1.72 -13.60
CA PRO A 118 17.41 -0.32 -13.61
C PRO A 118 16.29 0.68 -13.28
N ALA A 119 15.04 0.39 -13.65
CA ALA A 119 13.91 1.23 -13.27
C ALA A 119 13.76 1.26 -11.74
N GLY A 120 13.94 0.11 -11.06
CA GLY A 120 13.99 0.04 -9.61
C GLY A 120 15.08 0.90 -8.98
N ALA A 121 16.26 0.99 -9.62
CA ALA A 121 17.33 1.89 -9.18
C ALA A 121 16.94 3.37 -9.34
N ALA A 122 16.26 3.72 -10.43
CA ALA A 122 15.76 5.08 -10.64
C ALA A 122 14.70 5.48 -9.60
N LEU A 123 13.80 4.56 -9.22
CA LEU A 123 12.84 4.78 -8.13
C LEU A 123 13.56 5.01 -6.78
N LEU A 124 14.57 4.21 -6.48
CA LEU A 124 15.38 4.41 -5.27
C LEU A 124 16.07 5.78 -5.29
N GLN A 125 16.64 6.19 -6.42
CA GLN A 125 17.26 7.51 -6.56
C GLN A 125 16.25 8.64 -6.31
N GLN A 126 15.01 8.51 -6.80
CA GLN A 126 13.94 9.48 -6.52
C GLN A 126 13.64 9.55 -5.01
N ALA A 127 13.57 8.40 -4.34
CA ALA A 127 13.36 8.33 -2.89
C ALA A 127 14.50 9.01 -2.12
N GLU A 128 15.74 8.79 -2.52
CA GLU A 128 16.93 9.42 -1.92
C GLU A 128 16.95 10.94 -2.12
N VAL A 129 16.63 11.41 -3.34
CA VAL A 129 16.54 12.85 -3.62
C VAL A 129 15.45 13.51 -2.78
N ALA A 130 14.29 12.87 -2.63
CA ALA A 130 13.21 13.37 -1.79
C ALA A 130 13.62 13.52 -0.31
N ARG A 131 14.56 12.69 0.17
CA ARG A 131 15.17 12.82 1.51
C ARG A 131 16.26 13.90 1.55
N ALA A 132 17.05 14.04 0.48
CA ALA A 132 18.23 14.91 0.44
C ALA A 132 17.92 16.39 0.22
N VAL A 133 16.88 16.75 -0.55
CA VAL A 133 16.51 18.15 -0.88
C VAL A 133 16.14 19.00 0.35
N ARG A 134 16.13 18.42 1.55
CA ARG A 134 15.73 19.09 2.80
C ARG A 134 16.74 18.97 3.94
N ARG A 135 18.02 18.74 3.64
CA ARG A 135 19.14 19.01 4.57
C ARG A 135 19.72 20.40 4.33
#